data_AF-A0A1H6QE28-F1
#
_entry.id   AF-A0A1H6QE28-F1
#
_cell.length_a   1.000
_cell.length_b   1.000
_cell.length_c   1.000
_cell.angle_alpha   90.00
_cell.angle_beta   90.00
_cell.angle_gamma   90.00
#
_symmetry.space_group_name_H-M   'P 1'
#
loop_
_entity.id
_entity.type
_entity.pdbx_description
1 polymer ?
#
loop_
_entity_poly.entity_id
_entity_poly.type
_entity_poly.pdbx_seq_one_letter_code
_entity_poly.pdbx_strand_id
1 'polypeptide(L)'
;MKTHDFLICAFHGDVTVYVAEVLKVLPESFECRFVHSESRYTFSLNTWAVLKTTGAFRVGTLLTSHELYTPALGPLLLNSFVSVTFANGKSYLGRLIAQHPHVVRFLHKGLPIYVFENNKIISSGGIYPKGQSIININPFELANQQPKDNGAPDLSQKGISYNGSAFQRIASEIQGNIVKSHGRDHSSHILFRFNPQKQEDAKAFISEFAVTKLTSAWKQKQDSDKITTEKKLATQENRNPKLEALQTMFISLLLSAEGYQYLNLDLAGFEQDFRSGMKNANLSSTQMFDRPAQSWETTYQNEIHGMILVAWGAEDRTKLDIETDNITARLRKNNLASVLGIEKGDGQKNANGDHVEHFGYVDGISQPKFFNEELSELKEQGVDTLRWNPLMPLDLVLTRDPLSENLFSYGSYFVFRKLQQHTQAFREAVIKLAGELFTNPTSDDMDWAGAMIVGRFKNGVPLTLSNSNKEIDGIAVRNETVGKINDFDYSRDADGSRCPLHAHVRKTNPRTAGNEQEKRHMMARRGISYKQQTGRQTEVGLLFMSFQSSIFQQFQHQQEVFANDHTQGKDPVIGQGDFENSNQRYAPVYGNKASLVSAKPFHGFVTLKGGEYFFAPSMQFLRSIGQNS
;
A
#
# COMPACT_ATOMS: atom_id res chain seq x y z
N MET A 1 -2.21 -33.56 9.92
CA MET A 1 -1.60 -32.98 11.13
C MET A 1 -0.89 -34.07 11.90
N LYS A 2 0.32 -33.79 12.36
CA LYS A 2 1.22 -34.67 13.12
C LYS A 2 1.87 -33.88 14.26
N THR A 3 2.41 -34.58 15.24
CA THR A 3 3.26 -33.97 16.28
C THR A 3 4.48 -33.32 15.63
N HIS A 4 4.88 -32.15 16.16
CA HIS A 4 5.93 -31.25 15.63
C HIS A 4 5.60 -30.55 14.30
N ASP A 5 4.37 -30.67 13.79
CA ASP A 5 3.87 -29.70 12.81
C ASP A 5 3.79 -28.31 13.45
N PHE A 6 3.86 -27.26 12.63
CA PHE A 6 3.63 -25.89 13.07
C PHE A 6 2.30 -25.36 12.55
N LEU A 7 1.56 -24.70 13.42
CA LEU A 7 0.35 -23.96 13.12
C LEU A 7 0.66 -22.47 13.09
N ILE A 8 0.50 -21.83 11.93
CA ILE A 8 0.40 -20.37 11.84
C ILE A 8 -1.08 -20.01 11.87
N CYS A 9 -1.52 -19.15 12.78
CA CYS A 9 -2.94 -18.83 12.93
C CYS A 9 -3.19 -17.40 13.40
N ALA A 10 -4.42 -16.93 13.20
CA ALA A 10 -4.94 -15.70 13.78
C ALA A 10 -6.26 -15.99 14.47
N PHE A 11 -6.56 -15.28 15.55
CA PHE A 11 -7.79 -15.44 16.32
C PHE A 11 -8.85 -14.43 15.87
N HIS A 12 -10.12 -14.81 16.02
CA HIS A 12 -11.21 -13.87 15.82
C HIS A 12 -11.11 -12.68 16.78
N GLY A 13 -11.16 -11.47 16.22
CA GLY A 13 -11.01 -10.23 16.99
C GLY A 13 -9.56 -9.86 17.33
N ASP A 14 -8.55 -10.62 16.87
CA ASP A 14 -7.14 -10.26 16.98
C ASP A 14 -6.51 -10.12 15.60
N VAL A 15 -5.60 -9.16 15.50
CA VAL A 15 -4.87 -8.79 14.28
C VAL A 15 -3.46 -9.38 14.25
N THR A 16 -3.06 -10.04 15.34
CA THR A 16 -1.73 -10.63 15.51
C THR A 16 -1.69 -12.02 14.88
N VAL A 17 -0.65 -12.29 14.08
CA VAL A 17 -0.34 -13.64 13.59
C VAL A 17 0.46 -14.38 14.66
N TYR A 18 0.03 -15.59 14.96
CA TYR A 18 0.64 -16.46 15.94
C TYR A 18 1.23 -17.71 15.31
N VAL A 19 2.28 -18.24 15.93
CA VAL A 19 2.91 -19.51 15.54
C VAL A 19 2.88 -20.44 16.73
N ALA A 20 2.43 -21.67 16.52
CA ALA A 20 2.37 -22.71 17.54
C ALA A 20 2.98 -24.03 17.03
N GLU A 21 3.62 -24.77 17.90
CA GLU A 21 4.10 -26.13 17.65
C GLU A 21 3.04 -27.13 18.12
N VAL A 22 2.63 -28.07 17.27
CA VAL A 22 1.71 -29.15 17.62
C VAL A 22 2.44 -30.14 18.54
N LEU A 23 1.97 -30.28 19.77
CA LEU A 23 2.54 -31.18 20.77
C LEU A 23 1.93 -32.58 20.71
N LYS A 24 0.63 -32.65 20.40
CA LYS A 24 -0.13 -33.90 20.42
C LYS A 24 -1.36 -33.80 19.53
N VAL A 25 -1.66 -34.84 18.77
CA VAL A 25 -2.90 -34.97 18.01
C VAL A 25 -3.78 -36.04 18.67
N LEU A 26 -5.04 -35.70 18.93
CA LEU A 26 -6.08 -36.54 19.51
C LEU A 26 -7.18 -36.79 18.46
N PRO A 27 -8.13 -37.73 18.68
CA PRO A 27 -9.14 -38.06 17.68
C PRO A 27 -9.98 -36.88 17.17
N GLU A 28 -10.36 -35.95 18.04
CA GLU A 28 -11.22 -34.79 17.70
C GLU A 28 -10.57 -33.43 18.00
N SER A 29 -9.32 -33.44 18.45
CA SER A 29 -8.65 -32.24 18.91
C SER A 29 -7.13 -32.35 18.78
N PHE A 30 -6.43 -31.25 18.97
CA PHE A 30 -4.97 -31.26 19.05
C PHE A 30 -4.48 -30.25 20.09
N GLU A 31 -3.35 -30.56 20.71
CA GLU A 31 -2.67 -29.69 21.67
C GLU A 31 -1.49 -29.02 21.00
N CYS A 32 -1.31 -27.72 21.22
CA CYS A 32 -0.16 -26.97 20.71
C CYS A 32 0.43 -26.00 21.75
N ARG A 33 1.71 -25.68 21.58
CA ARG A 33 2.45 -24.65 22.33
C ARG A 33 2.66 -23.44 21.45
N PHE A 34 2.17 -22.29 21.86
CA PHE A 34 2.47 -21.03 21.17
C PHE A 34 3.93 -20.64 21.43
N VAL A 35 4.71 -20.51 20.36
CA VAL A 35 6.18 -20.47 20.47
C VAL A 35 6.70 -19.20 21.15
N HIS A 36 5.92 -18.12 21.16
CA HIS A 36 6.33 -16.88 21.81
C HIS A 36 5.94 -16.80 23.30
N SER A 37 4.70 -17.20 23.64
CA SER A 37 4.17 -17.05 25.00
C SER A 37 4.30 -18.31 25.85
N GLU A 38 4.72 -19.43 25.25
CA GLU A 38 4.74 -20.76 25.87
C GLU A 38 3.36 -21.28 26.32
N SER A 39 2.30 -20.52 26.05
CA SER A 39 0.93 -20.87 26.39
C SER A 39 0.51 -22.12 25.62
N ARG A 40 -0.24 -22.99 26.29
CA ARG A 40 -0.79 -24.21 25.71
C ARG A 40 -2.25 -24.03 25.37
N TYR A 41 -2.63 -24.55 24.22
CA TYR A 41 -4.01 -24.56 23.75
C TYR A 41 -4.37 -25.95 23.26
N THR A 42 -5.63 -26.32 23.47
CA THR A 42 -6.27 -27.46 22.81
C THR A 42 -7.31 -26.91 21.86
N PHE A 43 -7.25 -27.29 20.59
CA PHE A 43 -8.22 -26.86 19.57
C PHE A 43 -9.04 -28.03 19.07
N SER A 44 -10.29 -27.76 18.68
CA SER A 44 -11.09 -28.72 17.90
C SER A 44 -10.47 -28.90 16.51
N LEU A 45 -10.37 -30.15 16.04
CA LEU A 45 -9.96 -30.43 14.66
C LEU A 45 -11.03 -30.04 13.64
N ASN A 46 -12.30 -29.97 14.05
CA ASN A 46 -13.42 -29.67 13.15
C ASN A 46 -13.68 -28.17 13.06
N THR A 47 -13.78 -27.49 14.21
CA THR A 47 -14.20 -26.07 14.25
C THR A 47 -13.04 -25.09 14.44
N TRP A 48 -11.85 -25.58 14.78
CA TRP A 48 -10.72 -24.74 15.19
C TRP A 48 -11.02 -23.82 16.39
N ALA A 49 -12.06 -24.13 17.15
CA ALA A 49 -12.35 -23.43 18.40
C ALA A 49 -11.37 -23.84 19.50
N VAL A 50 -11.00 -22.88 20.35
CA VAL A 50 -10.26 -23.15 21.59
C VAL A 50 -11.14 -24.00 22.52
N LEU A 51 -10.69 -25.21 22.84
CA LEU A 51 -11.33 -26.12 23.80
C LEU A 51 -10.74 -25.98 25.20
N LYS A 52 -9.42 -25.76 25.30
CA LYS A 52 -8.68 -25.52 26.55
C LYS A 52 -7.53 -24.56 26.30
N THR A 53 -7.15 -23.79 27.32
CA THR A 53 -6.12 -22.75 27.19
C THR A 53 -5.45 -22.44 28.52
N THR A 54 -4.15 -22.15 28.48
CA THR A 54 -3.40 -21.48 29.55
C THR A 54 -2.99 -20.05 29.17
N GLY A 55 -3.45 -19.56 28.02
CA GLY A 55 -3.13 -18.25 27.47
C GLY A 55 -4.32 -17.28 27.50
N ALA A 56 -4.18 -16.17 26.77
CA ALA A 56 -5.13 -15.07 26.82
C ALA A 56 -6.47 -15.33 26.08
N PHE A 57 -6.49 -16.17 25.05
CA PHE A 57 -7.73 -16.45 24.31
C PHE A 57 -8.57 -17.47 25.06
N ARG A 58 -9.85 -17.14 25.25
CA ARG A 58 -10.79 -17.91 26.07
C ARG A 58 -11.26 -19.16 25.33
N VAL A 59 -11.78 -20.12 26.08
CA VAL A 59 -12.51 -21.27 25.53
C VAL A 59 -13.67 -20.76 24.67
N GLY A 60 -13.84 -21.36 23.48
CA GLY A 60 -14.83 -20.97 22.47
C GLY A 60 -14.33 -19.97 21.43
N THR A 61 -13.16 -19.32 21.63
CA THR A 61 -12.60 -18.42 20.60
C THR A 61 -12.24 -19.20 19.33
N LEU A 62 -12.69 -18.72 18.18
CA LEU A 62 -12.40 -19.31 16.86
C LEU A 62 -11.12 -18.72 16.25
N LEU A 63 -10.44 -19.52 15.43
CA LEU A 63 -9.41 -19.00 14.53
C LEU A 63 -10.08 -18.35 13.29
N THR A 64 -9.56 -17.20 12.86
CA THR A 64 -9.95 -16.52 11.61
C THR A 64 -9.15 -17.00 10.41
N SER A 65 -7.95 -17.51 10.66
CA SER A 65 -7.10 -18.13 9.64
C SER A 65 -6.19 -19.15 10.31
N HIS A 66 -5.85 -20.21 9.58
CA HIS A 66 -4.90 -21.22 10.04
C HIS A 66 -4.20 -21.89 8.86
N GLU A 67 -2.91 -22.12 9.01
CA GLU A 67 -2.06 -22.83 8.07
C GLU A 67 -1.18 -23.82 8.82
N LEU A 68 -1.09 -25.04 8.29
CA LEU A 68 -0.30 -26.11 8.89
C LEU A 68 0.98 -26.32 8.09
N TYR A 69 2.10 -26.45 8.78
CA TYR A 69 3.43 -26.66 8.22
C TYR A 69 4.00 -27.98 8.74
N THR A 70 4.42 -28.84 7.83
CA THR A 70 4.95 -30.19 8.11
C THR A 70 6.43 -30.27 7.74
N PRO A 71 7.21 -31.19 8.34
CA PRO A 71 8.54 -31.51 7.85
C PRO A 71 8.52 -31.85 6.35
N ALA A 72 9.44 -31.27 5.60
CA ALA A 72 9.65 -31.53 4.18
C ALA A 72 10.88 -32.43 3.97
N LEU A 73 11.00 -33.03 2.78
CA LEU A 73 12.19 -33.75 2.36
C LEU A 73 13.01 -32.88 1.41
N GLY A 74 14.35 -32.97 1.51
CA GLY A 74 15.26 -32.29 0.58
C GLY A 74 16.19 -31.28 1.25
N PRO A 75 16.98 -30.54 0.45
CA PRO A 75 17.94 -29.57 0.98
C PRO A 75 17.25 -28.31 1.52
N LEU A 76 17.96 -27.56 2.35
CA LEU A 76 17.53 -26.22 2.79
C LEU A 76 17.61 -25.25 1.61
N LEU A 77 16.46 -24.94 1.00
CA LEU A 77 16.37 -24.02 -0.14
C LEU A 77 16.20 -22.58 0.32
N LEU A 78 16.79 -21.62 -0.42
CA LEU A 78 16.57 -20.21 -0.18
C LEU A 78 15.06 -19.87 -0.21
N ASN A 79 14.60 -19.08 0.76
CA ASN A 79 13.19 -18.74 1.01
C ASN A 79 12.28 -19.90 1.43
N SER A 80 12.79 -21.12 1.62
CA SER A 80 11.97 -22.22 2.17
C SER A 80 11.62 -21.99 3.65
N PHE A 81 10.58 -22.67 4.12
CA PHE A 81 10.31 -22.74 5.56
C PHE A 81 11.28 -23.72 6.20
N VAL A 82 11.71 -23.42 7.43
CA VAL A 82 12.61 -24.26 8.19
C VAL A 82 12.18 -24.27 9.65
N SER A 83 12.37 -25.40 10.32
CA SER A 83 12.33 -25.46 11.79
C SER A 83 13.75 -25.46 12.33
N VAL A 84 13.99 -24.65 13.35
CA VAL A 84 15.24 -24.69 14.13
C VAL A 84 14.92 -25.23 15.51
N THR A 85 15.59 -26.32 15.89
CA THR A 85 15.48 -26.92 17.22
C THR A 85 16.66 -26.46 18.08
N PHE A 86 16.40 -25.70 19.14
CA PHE A 86 17.43 -25.19 20.04
C PHE A 86 17.85 -26.25 21.08
N ALA A 87 18.98 -26.02 21.77
CA ALA A 87 19.53 -26.98 22.75
C ALA A 87 18.56 -27.39 23.88
N ASN A 88 17.53 -26.59 24.18
CA ASN A 88 16.49 -26.93 25.15
C ASN A 88 15.37 -27.80 24.56
N GLY A 89 15.51 -28.32 23.34
CA GLY A 89 14.53 -29.13 22.64
C GLY A 89 13.36 -28.36 22.04
N LYS A 90 13.32 -27.03 22.19
CA LYS A 90 12.24 -26.22 21.61
C LYS A 90 12.50 -25.92 20.15
N SER A 91 11.46 -26.09 19.34
CA SER A 91 11.48 -25.84 17.90
C SER A 91 10.71 -24.57 17.55
N TYR A 92 11.20 -23.85 16.56
CA TYR A 92 10.57 -22.62 16.06
C TYR A 92 10.57 -22.62 14.53
N LEU A 93 9.47 -22.20 13.93
CA LEU A 93 9.31 -22.07 12.48
C LEU A 93 9.84 -20.72 11.99
N GLY A 94 10.65 -20.76 10.94
CA GLY A 94 11.22 -19.60 10.27
C GLY A 94 11.28 -19.74 8.76
N ARG A 95 11.76 -18.68 8.09
CA ARG A 95 12.13 -18.65 6.67
C ARG A 95 13.63 -18.56 6.54
N LEU A 96 14.20 -19.38 5.66
CA LEU A 96 15.62 -19.31 5.32
C LEU A 96 15.88 -18.13 4.37
N ILE A 97 16.64 -17.14 4.82
CA ILE A 97 16.95 -15.91 4.08
C ILE A 97 18.34 -15.97 3.42
N ALA A 98 19.26 -16.76 3.95
CA ALA A 98 20.54 -17.06 3.32
C ALA A 98 20.97 -18.48 3.65
N GLN A 99 21.67 -19.13 2.73
CA GLN A 99 22.13 -20.52 2.91
C GLN A 99 23.50 -20.60 3.60
N HIS A 100 24.42 -19.67 3.35
CA HIS A 100 25.75 -19.71 3.97
C HIS A 100 26.25 -18.31 4.35
N PRO A 101 26.46 -18.03 5.65
CA PRO A 101 25.92 -18.80 6.79
C PRO A 101 24.38 -18.87 6.73
N HIS A 102 23.76 -19.83 7.42
CA HIS A 102 22.31 -19.94 7.43
C HIS A 102 21.71 -18.74 8.17
N VAL A 103 20.94 -17.91 7.48
CA VAL A 103 20.20 -16.80 8.11
C VAL A 103 18.74 -17.20 8.15
N VAL A 104 18.16 -17.32 9.35
CA VAL A 104 16.75 -17.68 9.53
C VAL A 104 16.01 -16.52 10.17
N ARG A 105 14.92 -16.09 9.54
CA ARG A 105 13.96 -15.15 10.12
C ARG A 105 12.75 -15.93 10.65
N PHE A 106 12.58 -15.95 11.97
CA PHE A 106 11.46 -16.65 12.59
C PHE A 106 10.13 -15.93 12.34
N LEU A 107 9.04 -16.69 12.32
CA LEU A 107 7.71 -16.18 11.94
C LEU A 107 6.84 -15.76 13.13
N HIS A 108 7.37 -15.86 14.34
CA HIS A 108 6.66 -15.40 15.54
C HIS A 108 6.91 -13.91 15.82
N LYS A 109 6.22 -13.38 16.84
CA LYS A 109 6.29 -11.97 17.25
C LYS A 109 7.73 -11.44 17.32
N GLY A 110 7.96 -10.24 16.77
CA GLY A 110 9.26 -9.60 16.64
C GLY A 110 10.10 -10.06 15.44
N LEU A 111 9.66 -11.12 14.73
CA LEU A 111 10.35 -11.79 13.61
C LEU A 111 11.88 -11.81 13.80
N PRO A 112 12.39 -12.43 14.88
CA PRO A 112 13.81 -12.38 15.19
C PRO A 112 14.62 -13.09 14.12
N ILE A 113 15.84 -12.60 13.92
CA ILE A 113 16.77 -13.14 12.93
C ILE A 113 17.93 -13.78 13.66
N TYR A 114 18.27 -14.99 13.25
CA TYR A 114 19.42 -15.71 13.75
C TYR A 114 20.32 -16.10 12.59
N VAL A 115 21.62 -16.05 12.84
CA VAL A 115 22.64 -16.50 11.90
C VAL A 115 23.30 -17.73 12.50
N PHE A 116 23.34 -18.81 11.74
CA PHE A 116 23.87 -20.11 12.15
C PHE A 116 25.01 -20.54 11.24
N GLU A 117 26.06 -21.07 11.87
CA GLU A 117 27.17 -21.70 11.21
C GLU A 117 27.64 -22.88 12.07
N ASN A 118 27.89 -24.03 11.46
CA ASN A 118 28.33 -25.26 12.15
C ASN A 118 27.45 -25.61 13.37
N ASN A 119 26.13 -25.53 13.22
CA ASN A 119 25.13 -25.75 14.28
C ASN A 119 25.32 -24.87 15.53
N LYS A 120 25.89 -23.67 15.38
CA LYS A 120 26.01 -22.66 16.44
C LYS A 120 25.42 -21.34 16.01
N ILE A 121 24.89 -20.60 16.98
CA ILE A 121 24.42 -19.23 16.77
C ILE A 121 25.64 -18.31 16.70
N ILE A 122 25.87 -17.68 15.55
CA ILE A 122 26.95 -16.71 15.37
C ILE A 122 26.47 -15.26 15.46
N SER A 123 25.18 -15.02 15.24
CA SER A 123 24.49 -13.76 15.52
C SER A 123 23.07 -14.05 16.00
N SER A 124 22.61 -13.32 17.02
CA SER A 124 21.33 -13.57 17.69
C SER A 124 20.46 -12.33 17.72
N GLY A 125 19.22 -12.50 17.26
CA GLY A 125 18.16 -11.50 17.33
C GLY A 125 17.08 -11.79 18.35
N GLY A 126 17.29 -12.75 19.26
CA GLY A 126 16.26 -13.15 20.23
C GLY A 126 16.84 -13.70 21.52
N ILE A 127 16.07 -14.53 22.23
CA ILE A 127 16.39 -14.97 23.60
C ILE A 127 17.61 -15.90 23.72
N TYR A 128 17.93 -16.66 22.67
CA TYR A 128 19.06 -17.59 22.65
C TYR A 128 20.37 -16.87 22.31
N PRO A 129 21.40 -16.86 23.18
CA PRO A 129 22.62 -16.08 22.97
C PRO A 129 23.54 -16.62 21.85
N LYS A 130 24.40 -15.74 21.35
CA LYS A 130 25.54 -16.10 20.49
C LYS A 130 26.43 -17.15 21.17
N GLY A 131 26.91 -18.11 20.39
CA GLY A 131 27.77 -19.22 20.83
C GLY A 131 26.99 -20.47 21.24
N GLN A 132 25.68 -20.37 21.49
CA GLN A 132 24.86 -21.53 21.83
C GLN A 132 24.72 -22.48 20.64
N SER A 133 24.85 -23.79 20.89
CA SER A 133 24.59 -24.83 19.89
C SER A 133 23.09 -25.03 19.65
N ILE A 134 22.73 -25.38 18.43
CA ILE A 134 21.40 -25.89 18.07
C ILE A 134 21.47 -27.39 17.79
N ILE A 135 20.32 -28.06 17.87
CA ILE A 135 20.21 -29.49 17.59
C ILE A 135 20.17 -29.71 16.08
N ASN A 136 19.30 -29.01 15.36
CA ASN A 136 19.19 -29.11 13.90
C ASN A 136 18.46 -27.91 13.27
N ILE A 137 18.60 -27.80 11.94
CA ILE A 137 17.76 -26.98 11.06
C ILE A 137 17.17 -27.92 10.02
N ASN A 138 15.84 -28.08 10.03
CA ASN A 138 15.15 -29.01 9.13
C ASN A 138 14.24 -28.24 8.16
N PRO A 139 14.15 -28.67 6.89
CA PRO A 139 13.22 -28.09 5.93
C PRO A 139 11.77 -28.39 6.33
N PHE A 140 10.91 -27.39 6.17
CA PHE A 140 9.48 -27.47 6.38
C PHE A 140 8.76 -26.94 5.13
N GLU A 141 7.55 -27.41 4.94
CA GLU A 141 6.66 -26.93 3.88
C GLU A 141 5.26 -26.76 4.43
N LEU A 142 4.45 -25.98 3.72
CA LEU A 142 3.03 -25.98 4.00
C LEU A 142 2.52 -27.40 3.78
N ALA A 143 1.91 -27.99 4.80
CA ALA A 143 1.30 -29.30 4.67
C ALA A 143 0.32 -29.27 3.50
N ASN A 144 0.45 -30.23 2.59
CA ASN A 144 -0.48 -30.44 1.49
C ASN A 144 -1.90 -30.40 2.05
N GLN A 145 -2.54 -29.23 2.00
CA GLN A 145 -3.89 -29.23 1.48
C GLN A 145 -3.68 -29.86 0.11
N GLN A 146 -4.09 -31.12 -0.07
CA GLN A 146 -4.61 -31.45 -1.38
C GLN A 146 -5.48 -30.24 -1.75
N PRO A 147 -5.29 -29.61 -2.92
CA PRO A 147 -6.25 -28.63 -3.39
C PRO A 147 -7.57 -29.38 -3.50
N LYS A 148 -8.34 -29.44 -2.39
CA LYS A 148 -9.76 -29.70 -2.46
C LYS A 148 -10.43 -28.51 -3.17
N ASP A 149 -9.76 -27.36 -3.19
CA ASP A 149 -10.00 -26.29 -4.13
C ASP A 149 -8.85 -26.17 -5.15
N ASN A 150 -9.11 -26.65 -6.36
CA ASN A 150 -8.53 -26.06 -7.59
C ASN A 150 -9.09 -24.65 -7.85
N GLY A 151 -9.86 -24.09 -6.91
CA GLY A 151 -10.45 -22.76 -6.97
C GLY A 151 -9.42 -21.64 -6.75
N ALA A 152 -9.73 -20.50 -7.34
CA ALA A 152 -9.04 -19.25 -7.08
C ALA A 152 -9.09 -18.89 -5.58
N PRO A 153 -8.10 -18.18 -5.01
CA PRO A 153 -8.22 -17.69 -3.65
C PRO A 153 -9.45 -16.79 -3.50
N ASP A 154 -10.17 -16.93 -2.39
CA ASP A 154 -11.24 -16.01 -2.02
C ASP A 154 -10.63 -14.64 -1.68
N LEU A 155 -10.69 -13.72 -2.65
CA LEU A 155 -10.16 -12.38 -2.50
C LEU A 155 -10.97 -11.51 -1.53
N SER A 156 -12.20 -11.92 -1.18
CA SER A 156 -13.08 -11.21 -0.23
C SER A 156 -12.71 -11.48 1.23
N GLN A 157 -11.84 -12.47 1.49
CA GLN A 157 -11.34 -12.77 2.82
C GLN A 157 -10.41 -11.65 3.32
N LYS A 158 -10.77 -11.04 4.45
CA LYS A 158 -9.89 -10.12 5.19
C LYS A 158 -8.84 -10.89 5.98
N GLY A 159 -7.66 -10.30 6.12
CA GLY A 159 -6.64 -10.81 7.03
C GLY A 159 -5.98 -12.10 6.57
N ILE A 160 -5.74 -12.23 5.27
CA ILE A 160 -4.84 -13.27 4.77
C ILE A 160 -3.39 -12.98 5.20
N SER A 161 -2.55 -14.01 5.30
CA SER A 161 -1.13 -13.83 5.62
C SER A 161 -0.33 -13.46 4.37
N TYR A 162 0.55 -12.46 4.49
CA TYR A 162 1.51 -12.11 3.44
C TYR A 162 2.50 -13.23 3.15
N ASN A 163 2.75 -14.09 4.14
CA ASN A 163 3.60 -15.27 4.01
C ASN A 163 2.82 -16.55 3.70
N GLY A 164 1.49 -16.47 3.66
CA GLY A 164 0.61 -17.63 3.51
C GLY A 164 0.37 -18.05 2.08
N SER A 165 -0.22 -19.23 1.96
CA SER A 165 -0.55 -19.93 0.72
C SER A 165 -1.53 -19.16 -0.17
N ALA A 166 -2.52 -18.50 0.42
CA ALA A 166 -3.53 -17.74 -0.31
C ALA A 166 -2.92 -16.65 -1.19
N PHE A 167 -2.00 -15.86 -0.61
CA PHE A 167 -1.27 -14.85 -1.36
C PHE A 167 -0.24 -15.47 -2.32
N GLN A 168 0.50 -16.49 -1.88
CA GLN A 168 1.50 -17.17 -2.71
C GLN A 168 0.93 -17.68 -4.04
N ARG A 169 -0.32 -18.18 -4.06
CA ARG A 169 -0.97 -18.70 -5.27
C ARG A 169 -1.14 -17.66 -6.39
N ILE A 170 -1.20 -16.37 -6.06
CA ILE A 170 -1.42 -15.29 -7.04
C ILE A 170 -0.22 -14.33 -7.15
N ALA A 171 0.69 -14.33 -6.18
CA ALA A 171 1.75 -13.32 -6.08
C ALA A 171 2.69 -13.27 -7.30
N SER A 172 2.91 -14.39 -7.99
CA SER A 172 3.72 -14.42 -9.21
C SER A 172 2.97 -13.89 -10.44
N GLU A 173 1.64 -13.92 -10.40
CA GLU A 173 0.77 -13.58 -11.54
C GLU A 173 0.18 -12.17 -11.47
N ILE A 174 0.35 -11.47 -10.34
CA ILE A 174 0.01 -10.05 -10.22
C ILE A 174 1.28 -9.20 -10.23
N GLN A 175 1.21 -8.02 -10.83
CA GLN A 175 2.28 -7.03 -10.75
C GLN A 175 2.47 -6.53 -9.31
N GLY A 176 3.68 -6.11 -8.97
CA GLY A 176 3.95 -5.44 -7.71
C GLY A 176 3.33 -4.04 -7.66
N ASN A 177 3.60 -3.28 -6.60
CA ASN A 177 3.03 -1.97 -6.28
C ASN A 177 1.52 -1.94 -6.00
N ILE A 178 0.75 -2.95 -6.41
CA ILE A 178 -0.71 -3.03 -6.19
C ILE A 178 -1.02 -3.26 -4.70
N VAL A 179 -0.78 -4.47 -4.20
CA VAL A 179 -1.14 -4.88 -2.82
C VAL A 179 -0.19 -4.33 -1.76
N LYS A 180 1.05 -3.98 -2.14
CA LYS A 180 2.00 -3.25 -1.28
C LYS A 180 2.77 -2.25 -2.13
N SER A 181 3.02 -1.06 -1.59
CA SER A 181 3.86 -0.06 -2.26
C SER A 181 5.25 -0.61 -2.55
N HIS A 182 5.83 -0.24 -3.70
CA HIS A 182 7.21 -0.58 -4.02
C HIS A 182 8.24 0.13 -3.12
N GLY A 183 7.85 1.18 -2.38
CA GLY A 183 8.68 1.81 -1.34
C GLY A 183 10.00 2.42 -1.83
N ARG A 184 10.00 3.02 -3.03
CA ARG A 184 11.19 3.58 -3.70
C ARG A 184 11.01 5.08 -3.83
N ASP A 185 12.08 5.83 -3.64
CA ASP A 185 12.06 7.29 -3.50
C ASP A 185 12.17 8.01 -4.85
N HIS A 186 12.57 7.33 -5.92
CA HIS A 186 12.65 7.89 -7.27
C HIS A 186 11.81 7.08 -8.26
N SER A 187 11.16 7.76 -9.22
CA SER A 187 10.44 7.10 -10.30
C SER A 187 10.46 7.88 -11.63
N SER A 188 10.34 7.12 -12.72
CA SER A 188 10.15 7.60 -14.09
C SER A 188 8.91 6.93 -14.68
N HIS A 189 8.05 7.72 -15.31
CA HIS A 189 6.74 7.28 -15.81
C HIS A 189 6.70 7.56 -17.30
N ILE A 190 6.96 6.53 -18.09
CA ILE A 190 7.16 6.64 -19.53
C ILE A 190 5.80 6.43 -20.21
N LEU A 191 5.18 7.51 -20.69
CA LEU A 191 3.94 7.47 -21.45
C LEU A 191 4.27 7.25 -22.92
N PHE A 192 3.61 6.28 -23.55
CA PHE A 192 3.89 5.92 -24.94
C PHE A 192 2.62 5.60 -25.74
N ARG A 193 2.77 5.71 -27.06
CA ARG A 193 1.80 5.28 -28.07
C ARG A 193 2.53 4.42 -29.09
N PHE A 194 2.04 3.21 -29.34
CA PHE A 194 2.56 2.40 -30.44
C PHE A 194 2.28 3.09 -31.79
N ASN A 195 3.21 2.96 -32.71
CA ASN A 195 3.06 3.56 -34.04
C ASN A 195 2.17 2.68 -34.92
N PRO A 196 1.43 3.24 -35.90
CA PRO A 196 0.56 2.45 -36.76
C PRO A 196 1.26 1.27 -37.42
N GLN A 197 0.52 0.16 -37.62
CA GLN A 197 1.00 -1.07 -38.29
C GLN A 197 2.10 -1.83 -37.52
N LYS A 198 2.19 -1.64 -36.19
CA LYS A 198 3.16 -2.31 -35.31
C LYS A 198 2.52 -3.24 -34.28
N GLN A 199 1.29 -3.71 -34.52
CA GLN A 199 0.54 -4.48 -33.53
C GLN A 199 1.26 -5.76 -33.08
N GLU A 200 1.75 -6.55 -34.03
CA GLU A 200 2.47 -7.79 -33.71
C GLU A 200 3.84 -7.53 -33.07
N ASP A 201 4.58 -6.52 -33.55
CA ASP A 201 5.82 -6.06 -32.91
C ASP A 201 5.57 -5.58 -31.46
N ALA A 202 4.43 -4.93 -31.21
CA ALA A 202 4.01 -4.46 -29.89
C ALA A 202 3.65 -5.61 -28.95
N LYS A 203 2.87 -6.60 -29.41
CA LYS A 203 2.58 -7.82 -28.64
C LYS A 203 3.86 -8.58 -28.30
N ALA A 204 4.77 -8.73 -29.26
CA ALA A 204 6.07 -9.37 -29.05
C ALA A 204 6.93 -8.60 -28.03
N PHE A 205 6.98 -7.27 -28.12
CA PHE A 205 7.65 -6.42 -27.14
C PHE A 205 7.06 -6.60 -25.73
N ILE A 206 5.73 -6.55 -25.60
CA ILE A 206 5.05 -6.69 -24.31
C ILE A 206 5.36 -8.06 -23.68
N SER A 207 5.25 -9.14 -24.46
CA SER A 207 5.54 -10.50 -24.01
C SER A 207 6.98 -10.64 -23.52
N GLU A 208 7.96 -10.19 -24.31
CA GLU A 208 9.36 -10.27 -23.90
C GLU A 208 9.64 -9.37 -22.68
N PHE A 209 9.13 -8.14 -22.66
CA PHE A 209 9.31 -7.22 -21.54
C PHE A 209 8.71 -7.75 -20.24
N ALA A 210 7.58 -8.44 -20.31
CA ALA A 210 6.95 -9.08 -19.16
C ALA A 210 7.79 -10.21 -18.56
N VAL A 211 8.48 -10.98 -19.41
CA VAL A 211 9.38 -12.05 -18.96
C VAL A 211 10.69 -11.49 -18.37
N THR A 212 11.25 -10.45 -18.97
CA THR A 212 12.63 -10.03 -18.67
C THR A 212 12.76 -8.85 -17.70
N LYS A 213 11.71 -8.02 -17.56
CA LYS A 213 11.81 -6.73 -16.83
C LYS A 213 10.78 -6.54 -15.73
N LEU A 214 9.53 -6.99 -15.91
CA LEU A 214 8.45 -6.67 -14.99
C LEU A 214 8.62 -7.30 -13.61
N THR A 215 8.21 -6.55 -12.58
CA THR A 215 8.29 -6.96 -11.19
C THR A 215 6.93 -7.48 -10.70
N SER A 216 6.82 -8.78 -10.45
CA SER A 216 5.64 -9.37 -9.79
C SER A 216 5.59 -9.01 -8.31
N ALA A 217 4.41 -9.16 -7.69
CA ALA A 217 4.27 -8.96 -6.25
C ALA A 217 5.12 -9.96 -5.45
N TRP A 218 5.34 -11.17 -5.97
CA TRP A 218 6.25 -12.16 -5.38
C TRP A 218 7.70 -11.68 -5.41
N LYS A 219 8.18 -11.17 -6.54
CA LYS A 219 9.53 -10.63 -6.65
C LYS A 219 9.72 -9.43 -5.71
N GLN A 220 8.75 -8.52 -5.67
CA GLN A 220 8.76 -7.41 -4.72
C GLN A 220 8.83 -7.89 -3.26
N LYS A 221 8.05 -8.91 -2.90
CA LYS A 221 8.10 -9.50 -1.56
C LYS A 221 9.50 -9.98 -1.21
N GLN A 222 10.14 -10.73 -2.11
CA GLN A 222 11.50 -11.22 -1.90
C GLN A 222 12.50 -10.08 -1.69
N ASP A 223 12.35 -8.99 -2.45
CA ASP A 223 13.24 -7.82 -2.32
C ASP A 223 12.99 -7.08 -0.99
N SER A 224 11.73 -6.88 -0.60
CA SER A 224 11.37 -6.31 0.70
C SER A 224 11.87 -7.18 1.87
N ASP A 225 11.81 -8.50 1.74
CA ASP A 225 12.28 -9.43 2.76
C ASP A 225 13.78 -9.32 3.00
N LYS A 226 14.57 -9.11 1.94
CA LYS A 226 16.02 -8.85 2.05
C LYS A 226 16.30 -7.53 2.77
N ILE A 227 15.62 -6.45 2.40
CA ILE A 227 15.78 -5.13 3.03
C ILE A 227 15.42 -5.19 4.52
N THR A 228 14.27 -5.78 4.87
CA THR A 228 13.83 -5.92 6.26
C THR A 228 14.81 -6.76 7.07
N THR A 229 15.36 -7.82 6.46
CA THR A 229 16.37 -8.66 7.11
C THR A 229 17.64 -7.89 7.40
N GLU A 230 18.15 -7.16 6.42
CA GLU A 230 19.36 -6.36 6.59
C GLU A 230 19.20 -5.26 7.64
N LYS A 231 18.05 -4.58 7.69
CA LYS A 231 17.75 -3.59 8.75
C LYS A 231 17.84 -4.22 10.13
N LYS A 232 17.22 -5.39 10.33
CA LYS A 232 17.24 -6.09 11.62
C LYS A 232 18.63 -6.58 12.01
N LEU A 233 19.37 -7.17 11.07
CA LEU A 233 20.75 -7.61 11.31
C LEU A 233 21.65 -6.42 11.67
N ALA A 234 21.51 -5.30 10.94
CA ALA A 234 22.29 -4.09 11.21
C ALA A 234 22.03 -3.53 12.61
N THR A 235 20.75 -3.49 13.05
CA THR A 235 20.39 -3.11 14.42
C THR A 235 21.00 -4.07 15.45
N GLN A 236 20.92 -5.39 15.22
CA GLN A 236 21.48 -6.40 16.13
C GLN A 236 23.00 -6.29 16.27
N GLU A 237 23.67 -5.95 15.18
CA GLU A 237 25.14 -5.83 15.10
C GLU A 237 25.64 -4.41 15.40
N ASN A 238 24.74 -3.48 15.78
CA ASN A 238 25.03 -2.07 16.02
C ASN A 238 25.82 -1.40 14.88
N ARG A 239 25.38 -1.64 13.64
CA ARG A 239 25.99 -1.08 12.42
C ARG A 239 24.93 -0.42 11.55
N ASN A 240 25.38 0.37 10.58
CA ASN A 240 24.49 0.89 9.54
C ASN A 240 24.07 -0.23 8.57
N PRO A 241 22.80 -0.25 8.13
CA PRO A 241 22.34 -1.21 7.15
C PRO A 241 22.88 -0.88 5.76
N LYS A 242 23.36 -1.90 5.05
CA LYS A 242 23.92 -1.82 3.68
C LYS A 242 22.80 -1.92 2.65
N LEU A 243 21.87 -0.97 2.69
CA LEU A 243 20.65 -1.01 1.87
C LEU A 243 20.92 -0.81 0.37
N GLU A 244 21.93 -0.02 0.02
CA GLU A 244 22.26 0.31 -1.37
C GLU A 244 22.55 -0.95 -2.22
N ALA A 245 23.28 -1.91 -1.66
CA ALA A 245 23.61 -3.16 -2.34
C ALA A 245 22.41 -4.10 -2.55
N LEU A 246 21.28 -3.83 -1.87
CA LEU A 246 20.05 -4.62 -1.94
C LEU A 246 18.97 -3.95 -2.81
N GLN A 247 19.20 -2.73 -3.27
CA GLN A 247 18.25 -2.03 -4.12
C GLN A 247 18.10 -2.74 -5.46
N THR A 248 16.85 -2.91 -5.89
CA THR A 248 16.49 -3.49 -7.19
C THR A 248 15.56 -2.56 -7.94
N MET A 249 15.66 -2.54 -9.26
CA MET A 249 14.73 -1.79 -10.11
C MET A 249 13.33 -2.40 -9.95
N PHE A 250 12.34 -1.55 -9.71
CA PHE A 250 10.94 -1.93 -9.85
C PHE A 250 10.45 -1.47 -11.23
N ILE A 251 9.78 -2.35 -11.96
CA ILE A 251 9.21 -2.03 -13.28
C ILE A 251 7.80 -2.60 -13.37
N SER A 252 6.85 -1.77 -13.79
CA SER A 252 5.46 -2.13 -14.07
C SER A 252 5.05 -1.63 -15.46
N LEU A 253 4.15 -2.37 -16.12
CA LEU A 253 3.55 -2.00 -17.40
C LEU A 253 2.03 -1.92 -17.23
N LEU A 254 1.49 -0.80 -17.69
CA LEU A 254 0.09 -0.42 -17.57
C LEU A 254 -0.44 -0.11 -18.97
N LEU A 255 -1.62 -0.62 -19.32
CA LEU A 255 -2.25 -0.41 -20.63
C LEU A 255 -3.54 0.38 -20.47
N SER A 256 -3.77 1.38 -21.33
CA SER A 256 -5.04 2.10 -21.41
C SER A 256 -6.04 1.31 -22.27
N ALA A 257 -7.31 1.72 -22.27
CA ALA A 257 -8.31 1.15 -23.17
C ALA A 257 -7.89 1.29 -24.65
N GLU A 258 -7.36 2.45 -25.05
CA GLU A 258 -6.83 2.69 -26.39
C GLU A 258 -5.66 1.74 -26.73
N GLY A 259 -4.82 1.41 -25.75
CA GLY A 259 -3.76 0.43 -25.92
C GLY A 259 -4.29 -0.98 -26.21
N TYR A 260 -5.34 -1.42 -25.52
CA TYR A 260 -6.01 -2.69 -25.81
C TYR A 260 -6.66 -2.69 -27.19
N GLN A 261 -7.36 -1.62 -27.57
CA GLN A 261 -7.97 -1.48 -28.90
C GLN A 261 -6.92 -1.54 -30.00
N TYR A 262 -5.81 -0.81 -29.83
CA TYR A 262 -4.68 -0.84 -30.77
C TYR A 262 -4.13 -2.26 -30.96
N LEU A 263 -4.07 -3.07 -29.89
CA LEU A 263 -3.60 -4.46 -29.91
C LEU A 263 -4.65 -5.46 -30.46
N ASN A 264 -5.80 -4.98 -30.93
CA ASN A 264 -6.95 -5.77 -31.38
C ASN A 264 -7.51 -6.70 -30.30
N LEU A 265 -7.59 -6.23 -29.06
CA LEU A 265 -8.12 -6.98 -27.93
C LEU A 265 -9.51 -6.48 -27.51
N ASP A 266 -10.35 -7.42 -27.09
CA ASP A 266 -11.71 -7.11 -26.64
C ASP A 266 -11.68 -6.38 -25.28
N LEU A 267 -12.54 -5.38 -25.15
CA LEU A 267 -12.72 -4.59 -23.95
C LEU A 267 -13.99 -4.94 -23.17
N ALA A 268 -14.87 -5.81 -23.67
CA ALA A 268 -16.19 -6.05 -23.11
C ALA A 268 -16.19 -6.43 -21.61
N GLY A 269 -15.13 -7.10 -21.14
CA GLY A 269 -14.97 -7.48 -19.73
C GLY A 269 -14.42 -6.38 -18.80
N PHE A 270 -14.07 -5.20 -19.33
CA PHE A 270 -13.57 -4.08 -18.54
C PHE A 270 -14.67 -3.07 -18.19
N GLU A 271 -14.47 -2.36 -17.08
CA GLU A 271 -15.35 -1.31 -16.56
C GLU A 271 -15.53 -0.18 -17.58
N GLN A 272 -16.73 0.41 -17.58
CA GLN A 272 -17.09 1.45 -18.55
C GLN A 272 -16.23 2.71 -18.42
N ASP A 273 -15.88 3.14 -17.21
CA ASP A 273 -15.02 4.31 -17.00
C ASP A 273 -13.61 4.11 -17.54
N PHE A 274 -13.04 2.91 -17.35
CA PHE A 274 -11.77 2.56 -17.97
C PHE A 274 -11.86 2.59 -19.50
N ARG A 275 -12.90 1.95 -20.07
CA ARG A 275 -13.12 1.93 -21.53
C ARG A 275 -13.30 3.31 -22.13
N SER A 276 -13.91 4.23 -21.39
CA SER A 276 -14.16 5.60 -21.83
C SER A 276 -12.89 6.46 -21.82
N GLY A 277 -11.92 6.11 -20.96
CA GLY A 277 -10.70 6.88 -20.77
C GLY A 277 -10.93 8.18 -19.98
N MET A 278 -9.88 8.68 -19.32
CA MET A 278 -10.00 9.80 -18.39
C MET A 278 -10.36 11.12 -19.09
N LYS A 279 -9.99 11.28 -20.37
CA LYS A 279 -10.36 12.47 -21.17
C LYS A 279 -11.88 12.65 -21.27
N ASN A 280 -12.63 11.56 -21.13
CA ASN A 280 -14.09 11.52 -21.18
C ASN A 280 -14.72 11.39 -19.79
N ALA A 281 -13.99 11.59 -18.69
CA ALA A 281 -14.52 11.45 -17.33
C ALA A 281 -15.72 12.37 -17.06
N ASN A 282 -15.74 13.58 -17.65
CA ASN A 282 -16.90 14.48 -17.55
C ASN A 282 -18.13 14.02 -18.37
N LEU A 283 -17.96 13.07 -19.29
CA LEU A 283 -19.06 12.44 -20.03
C LEU A 283 -19.62 11.23 -19.27
N SER A 284 -18.76 10.50 -18.55
CA SER A 284 -19.20 9.39 -17.70
C SER A 284 -19.77 9.86 -16.35
N SER A 285 -19.41 11.06 -15.91
CA SER A 285 -20.01 11.73 -14.75
C SER A 285 -20.16 13.24 -14.90
N THR A 286 -21.32 13.77 -14.51
CA THR A 286 -21.60 15.22 -14.47
C THR A 286 -20.97 15.93 -13.27
N GLN A 287 -20.32 15.20 -12.35
CA GLN A 287 -19.77 15.77 -11.11
C GLN A 287 -18.25 15.65 -10.99
N MET A 288 -17.54 15.16 -12.02
CA MET A 288 -16.07 15.17 -12.01
C MET A 288 -15.52 16.59 -12.04
N PHE A 289 -16.08 17.46 -12.90
CA PHE A 289 -15.63 18.85 -13.11
C PHE A 289 -14.14 18.97 -13.49
N ASP A 290 -13.59 17.96 -14.14
CA ASP A 290 -12.23 18.02 -14.66
C ASP A 290 -12.13 19.12 -15.72
N ARG A 291 -10.96 19.75 -15.81
CA ARG A 291 -10.71 20.70 -16.90
C ARG A 291 -10.76 19.98 -18.25
N PRO A 292 -11.24 20.60 -19.33
CA PRO A 292 -11.29 19.99 -20.66
C PRO A 292 -9.91 19.48 -21.08
N ALA A 293 -9.86 18.33 -21.77
CA ALA A 293 -8.60 17.70 -22.18
C ALA A 293 -7.72 18.62 -23.04
N GLN A 294 -8.31 19.53 -23.81
CA GLN A 294 -7.60 20.54 -24.62
C GLN A 294 -6.77 21.54 -23.78
N SER A 295 -7.07 21.64 -22.48
CA SER A 295 -6.32 22.50 -21.53
C SER A 295 -5.20 21.76 -20.79
N TRP A 296 -5.09 20.44 -20.98
CA TRP A 296 -4.04 19.63 -20.35
C TRP A 296 -2.69 19.87 -21.04
N GLU A 297 -1.59 19.40 -20.44
CA GLU A 297 -0.29 19.40 -21.12
C GLU A 297 -0.33 18.50 -22.36
N THR A 298 0.41 18.88 -23.41
CA THR A 298 0.39 18.24 -24.72
C THR A 298 0.54 16.72 -24.64
N THR A 299 1.40 16.20 -23.75
CA THR A 299 1.56 14.76 -23.49
C THR A 299 0.22 14.05 -23.28
N TYR A 300 -0.65 14.61 -22.43
CA TYR A 300 -1.92 13.99 -22.04
C TYR A 300 -3.06 14.27 -23.01
N GLN A 301 -2.90 15.23 -23.93
CA GLN A 301 -3.85 15.46 -25.01
C GLN A 301 -3.80 14.35 -26.07
N ASN A 302 -2.66 13.65 -26.17
CA ASN A 302 -2.48 12.55 -27.10
C ASN A 302 -3.25 11.30 -26.66
N GLU A 303 -3.52 10.43 -27.62
CA GLU A 303 -3.87 9.02 -27.39
C GLU A 303 -2.67 8.31 -26.74
N ILE A 304 -2.86 7.79 -25.54
CA ILE A 304 -1.84 7.08 -24.78
C ILE A 304 -2.21 5.59 -24.83
N HIS A 305 -1.32 4.71 -25.25
CA HIS A 305 -1.55 3.25 -25.24
C HIS A 305 -1.11 2.60 -23.94
N GLY A 306 -0.07 3.14 -23.30
CA GLY A 306 0.40 2.58 -22.05
C GLY A 306 1.39 3.47 -21.31
N MET A 307 1.71 3.01 -20.11
CA MET A 307 2.70 3.60 -19.24
C MET A 307 3.65 2.52 -18.71
N ILE A 308 4.96 2.77 -18.78
CA ILE A 308 5.96 1.99 -18.03
C ILE A 308 6.39 2.80 -16.82
N LEU A 309 6.14 2.28 -15.62
CA LEU A 309 6.62 2.86 -14.37
C LEU A 309 7.92 2.15 -13.98
N VAL A 310 8.99 2.93 -13.84
CA VAL A 310 10.31 2.48 -13.38
C VAL A 310 10.61 3.18 -12.06
N ALA A 311 11.06 2.45 -11.03
CA ALA A 311 11.35 3.05 -9.72
C ALA A 311 12.62 2.49 -9.08
N TRP A 312 13.29 3.36 -8.31
CA TRP A 312 14.61 3.11 -7.71
C TRP A 312 14.71 3.74 -6.31
N GLY A 313 15.36 3.05 -5.38
CA GLY A 313 15.37 3.40 -3.95
C GLY A 313 16.73 3.81 -3.38
N ALA A 314 17.71 4.15 -4.22
CA ALA A 314 18.98 4.73 -3.75
C ALA A 314 18.87 6.23 -3.46
N GLU A 315 19.98 6.83 -3.06
CA GLU A 315 20.11 8.27 -2.79
C GLU A 315 19.93 9.15 -4.03
N ASP A 316 20.31 8.64 -5.21
CA ASP A 316 20.17 9.36 -6.47
C ASP A 316 19.43 8.56 -7.56
N ARG A 317 19.05 9.27 -8.62
CA ARG A 317 18.29 8.74 -9.76
C ARG A 317 19.13 8.28 -10.95
N THR A 318 20.45 8.21 -10.85
CA THR A 318 21.34 7.93 -11.99
C THR A 318 21.04 6.58 -12.64
N LYS A 319 20.94 5.51 -11.84
CA LYS A 319 20.59 4.16 -12.33
C LYS A 319 19.17 4.10 -12.90
N LEU A 320 18.24 4.85 -12.32
CA LEU A 320 16.88 4.98 -12.80
C LEU A 320 16.84 5.66 -14.17
N ASP A 321 17.55 6.76 -14.34
CA ASP A 321 17.57 7.52 -15.58
C ASP A 321 18.24 6.72 -16.71
N ILE A 322 19.32 5.98 -16.42
CA ILE A 322 19.93 5.04 -17.39
C ILE A 322 18.92 3.97 -17.84
N GLU A 323 18.20 3.34 -16.91
CA GLU A 323 17.22 2.31 -17.29
C GLU A 323 16.01 2.91 -18.01
N THR A 324 15.62 4.13 -17.65
CA THR A 324 14.59 4.91 -18.36
C THR A 324 15.01 5.13 -19.81
N ASP A 325 16.26 5.56 -20.06
CA ASP A 325 16.80 5.76 -21.39
C ASP A 325 16.87 4.44 -22.18
N ASN A 326 17.31 3.35 -21.55
CA ASN A 326 17.31 2.02 -22.17
C ASN A 326 15.92 1.58 -22.63
N ILE A 327 14.90 1.78 -21.79
CA ILE A 327 13.52 1.42 -22.10
C ILE A 327 12.97 2.32 -23.22
N THR A 328 13.21 3.63 -23.17
CA THR A 328 12.76 4.53 -24.24
C THR A 328 13.45 4.27 -25.58
N ALA A 329 14.74 3.90 -25.57
CA ALA A 329 15.46 3.49 -26.77
C ALA A 329 14.85 2.21 -27.37
N ARG A 330 14.47 1.24 -26.52
CA ARG A 330 13.77 0.03 -26.96
C ARG A 330 12.39 0.33 -27.56
N LEU A 331 11.61 1.23 -26.94
CA LEU A 331 10.31 1.66 -27.47
C LEU A 331 10.43 2.35 -28.83
N ARG A 332 11.49 3.13 -29.05
CA ARG A 332 11.73 3.81 -30.33
C ARG A 332 12.33 2.91 -31.41
N LYS A 333 12.98 1.80 -31.01
CA LYS A 333 13.66 0.88 -31.94
C LYS A 333 12.69 0.36 -33.00
N ASN A 334 13.15 0.28 -34.25
CA ASN A 334 12.37 -0.18 -35.39
C ASN A 334 11.04 0.54 -35.58
N ASN A 335 10.96 1.80 -35.13
CA ASN A 335 9.76 2.63 -35.16
C ASN A 335 8.57 1.99 -34.41
N LEU A 336 8.81 1.25 -33.33
CA LEU A 336 7.77 0.53 -32.58
C LEU A 336 6.76 1.49 -31.91
N ALA A 337 7.24 2.47 -31.17
CA ALA A 337 6.40 3.40 -30.41
C ALA A 337 6.99 4.82 -30.34
N SER A 338 6.09 5.78 -30.24
CA SER A 338 6.36 7.16 -29.86
C SER A 338 6.34 7.29 -28.34
N VAL A 339 7.43 7.82 -27.76
CA VAL A 339 7.44 8.23 -26.33
C VAL A 339 6.85 9.64 -26.26
N LEU A 340 5.68 9.75 -25.63
CA LEU A 340 4.89 10.98 -25.55
C LEU A 340 5.43 11.94 -24.49
N GLY A 341 5.89 11.39 -23.36
CA GLY A 341 6.43 12.14 -22.24
C GLY A 341 6.98 11.22 -21.16
N ILE A 342 7.83 11.78 -20.30
CA ILE A 342 8.39 11.08 -19.14
C ILE A 342 8.17 11.97 -17.94
N GLU A 343 7.32 11.54 -17.00
CA GLU A 343 7.19 12.23 -15.72
C GLU A 343 8.23 11.69 -14.74
N LYS A 344 8.84 12.62 -13.99
CA LYS A 344 9.88 12.33 -13.00
C LYS A 344 9.34 12.59 -11.60
N GLY A 345 9.28 11.54 -10.79
CA GLY A 345 8.85 11.61 -9.40
C GLY A 345 10.02 11.46 -8.43
N ASP A 346 10.09 12.32 -7.44
CA ASP A 346 11.11 12.30 -6.40
C ASP A 346 10.42 12.52 -5.02
N GLY A 347 10.53 11.52 -4.15
CA GLY A 347 10.02 11.57 -2.80
C GLY A 347 10.77 12.60 -1.96
N GLN A 348 10.02 13.40 -1.20
CA GLN A 348 10.58 14.35 -0.25
C GLN A 348 10.18 13.97 1.17
N LYS A 349 11.06 14.23 2.13
CA LYS A 349 10.86 13.91 3.54
C LYS A 349 11.02 15.17 4.39
N ASN A 350 10.26 15.24 5.48
CA ASN A 350 10.47 16.27 6.50
C ASN A 350 11.67 15.90 7.41
N ALA A 351 11.94 16.73 8.42
CA ALA A 351 13.03 16.49 9.38
C ALA A 351 12.86 15.20 10.23
N ASN A 352 11.64 14.68 10.34
CA ASN A 352 11.34 13.42 11.03
C ASN A 352 11.53 12.19 10.13
N GLY A 353 11.85 12.39 8.85
CA GLY A 353 11.97 11.32 7.85
C GLY A 353 10.64 10.84 7.27
N ASP A 354 9.53 11.51 7.59
CA ASP A 354 8.22 11.21 7.02
C ASP A 354 8.09 11.81 5.62
N HIS A 355 7.47 11.08 4.70
CA HIS A 355 7.19 11.58 3.35
C HIS A 355 6.16 12.70 3.38
N VAL A 356 6.43 13.80 2.69
CA VAL A 356 5.52 14.96 2.59
C VAL A 356 5.19 15.31 1.15
N GLU A 357 4.05 15.96 0.95
CA GLU A 357 3.70 16.64 -0.30
C GLU A 357 4.14 18.12 -0.28
N HIS A 358 3.92 18.87 -1.36
CA HIS A 358 4.53 20.21 -1.51
C HIS A 358 3.87 21.32 -0.66
N PHE A 359 2.66 21.13 -0.13
CA PHE A 359 2.11 22.01 0.91
C PHE A 359 2.76 21.78 2.28
N GLY A 360 3.52 20.71 2.44
CA GLY A 360 4.34 20.38 3.60
C GLY A 360 3.69 19.43 4.60
N TYR A 361 2.60 18.75 4.22
CA TYR A 361 1.90 17.77 5.06
C TYR A 361 2.41 16.36 4.81
N VAL A 362 2.53 15.57 5.89
CA VAL A 362 2.81 14.14 5.78
C VAL A 362 1.71 13.45 4.98
N ASP A 363 2.11 12.78 3.90
CA ASP A 363 1.23 12.02 3.03
C ASP A 363 1.50 10.51 3.15
N GLY A 364 0.53 9.69 2.72
CA GLY A 364 0.65 8.24 2.70
C GLY A 364 0.35 7.54 4.02
N ILE A 365 -0.05 8.28 5.08
CA ILE A 365 -0.36 7.72 6.41
C ILE A 365 -1.48 6.68 6.36
N SER A 366 -2.65 7.09 5.85
CA SER A 366 -3.84 6.24 5.80
C SER A 366 -3.92 5.51 4.46
N GLN A 367 -3.72 4.20 4.51
CA GLN A 367 -3.79 3.27 3.38
C GLN A 367 -4.59 2.02 3.79
N PRO A 368 -5.34 1.39 2.87
CA PRO A 368 -5.84 0.04 3.12
C PRO A 368 -4.65 -0.90 3.34
N LYS A 369 -4.78 -1.80 4.31
CA LYS A 369 -3.84 -2.90 4.60
C LYS A 369 -4.48 -4.20 4.16
N PHE A 370 -3.72 -5.11 3.58
CA PHE A 370 -4.27 -6.36 3.03
C PHE A 370 -3.84 -7.59 3.82
N PHE A 371 -2.81 -7.45 4.65
CA PHE A 371 -2.21 -8.56 5.38
C PHE A 371 -2.18 -8.32 6.89
N ASN A 372 -2.40 -9.36 7.69
CA ASN A 372 -2.34 -9.27 9.16
C ASN A 372 -0.95 -8.81 9.66
N GLU A 373 0.11 -9.19 8.95
CA GLU A 373 1.46 -8.76 9.28
C GLU A 373 1.61 -7.23 9.24
N GLU A 374 0.86 -6.51 8.39
CA GLU A 374 0.91 -5.05 8.36
C GLU A 374 0.31 -4.41 9.61
N LEU A 375 -0.72 -5.02 10.20
CA LEU A 375 -1.27 -4.56 11.48
C LEU A 375 -0.32 -4.88 12.64
N SER A 376 0.33 -6.04 12.58
CA SER A 376 1.36 -6.41 13.54
C SER A 376 2.55 -5.44 13.49
N GLU A 377 2.99 -5.05 12.29
CA GLU A 377 4.03 -4.04 12.07
C GLU A 377 3.64 -2.67 12.62
N LEU A 378 2.40 -2.22 12.44
CA LEU A 378 1.89 -0.96 13.03
C LEU A 378 1.95 -1.00 14.56
N LYS A 379 1.50 -2.10 15.17
CA LYS A 379 1.54 -2.30 16.62
C LYS A 379 2.98 -2.31 17.17
N GLU A 380 3.91 -2.95 16.46
CA GLU A 380 5.34 -2.93 16.80
C GLU A 380 5.95 -1.51 16.72
N GLN A 381 5.38 -0.65 15.86
CA GLN A 381 5.74 0.77 15.74
C GLN A 381 5.00 1.67 16.73
N GLY A 382 4.23 1.11 17.67
CA GLY A 382 3.47 1.86 18.68
C GLY A 382 2.21 2.52 18.14
N VAL A 383 1.67 2.03 17.01
CA VAL A 383 0.44 2.53 16.40
C VAL A 383 -0.69 1.52 16.64
N ASP A 384 -1.68 1.93 17.41
CA ASP A 384 -2.90 1.15 17.63
C ASP A 384 -3.81 1.14 16.38
N THR A 385 -4.80 0.24 16.37
CA THR A 385 -5.81 0.12 15.29
C THR A 385 -7.19 -0.24 15.85
N LEU A 386 -7.47 0.21 17.09
CA LEU A 386 -8.67 -0.13 17.85
C LEU A 386 -9.89 0.68 17.40
N ARG A 387 -9.72 1.97 17.13
CA ARG A 387 -10.78 2.87 16.63
C ARG A 387 -10.87 2.83 15.11
N TRP A 388 -9.74 2.64 14.44
CA TRP A 388 -9.70 2.49 12.99
C TRP A 388 -8.86 1.29 12.58
N ASN A 389 -9.56 0.24 12.12
CA ASN A 389 -8.93 -0.93 11.51
C ASN A 389 -8.83 -0.74 9.98
N PRO A 390 -7.61 -0.60 9.41
CA PRO A 390 -7.39 -0.38 7.98
C PRO A 390 -7.38 -1.68 7.16
N LEU A 391 -7.62 -2.85 7.77
CA LEU A 391 -7.57 -4.13 7.09
C LEU A 391 -8.74 -4.32 6.12
N MET A 392 -8.39 -4.58 4.87
CA MET A 392 -9.29 -4.73 3.74
C MET A 392 -8.98 -6.02 2.97
N PRO A 393 -9.99 -6.62 2.33
CA PRO A 393 -9.80 -7.75 1.44
C PRO A 393 -9.01 -7.37 0.18
N LEU A 394 -8.44 -8.36 -0.50
CA LEU A 394 -7.70 -8.15 -1.74
C LEU A 394 -8.60 -7.69 -2.90
N ASP A 395 -9.89 -8.08 -2.88
CA ASP A 395 -10.88 -7.65 -3.88
C ASP A 395 -11.14 -6.13 -3.87
N LEU A 396 -10.63 -5.38 -2.88
CA LEU A 396 -10.65 -3.92 -2.91
C LEU A 396 -9.77 -3.36 -4.04
N VAL A 397 -8.67 -4.04 -4.38
CA VAL A 397 -7.69 -3.56 -5.38
C VAL A 397 -7.44 -4.53 -6.52
N LEU A 398 -7.78 -5.82 -6.35
CA LEU A 398 -7.63 -6.83 -7.38
C LEU A 398 -8.98 -7.15 -8.01
N THR A 399 -8.99 -7.24 -9.33
CA THR A 399 -10.10 -7.76 -10.13
C THR A 399 -9.59 -8.79 -11.12
N ARG A 400 -10.48 -9.65 -11.59
CA ARG A 400 -10.16 -10.63 -12.64
C ARG A 400 -9.56 -9.92 -13.84
N ASP A 401 -8.48 -10.48 -14.38
CA ASP A 401 -7.99 -10.05 -15.68
C ASP A 401 -8.94 -10.60 -16.76
N PRO A 402 -9.74 -9.76 -17.44
CA PRO A 402 -10.80 -10.25 -18.33
C PRO A 402 -10.29 -10.98 -19.57
N LEU A 403 -9.01 -10.82 -19.89
CA LEU A 403 -8.36 -11.42 -21.06
C LEU A 403 -7.47 -12.61 -20.70
N SER A 404 -7.51 -13.09 -19.45
CA SER A 404 -6.85 -14.32 -19.05
C SER A 404 -7.86 -15.42 -18.76
N GLU A 405 -7.63 -16.60 -19.32
CA GLU A 405 -8.40 -17.82 -19.02
C GLU A 405 -8.02 -18.43 -17.67
N ASN A 406 -6.91 -18.00 -17.05
CA ASN A 406 -6.46 -18.56 -15.79
C ASN A 406 -7.21 -17.96 -14.60
N LEU A 407 -7.79 -18.86 -13.79
CA LEU A 407 -8.44 -18.57 -12.52
C LEU A 407 -7.52 -18.00 -11.42
N PHE A 408 -6.22 -17.77 -11.67
CA PHE A 408 -5.31 -17.07 -10.77
C PHE A 408 -4.82 -15.72 -11.32
N SER A 409 -5.25 -15.33 -12.51
CA SER A 409 -4.89 -14.04 -13.12
C SER A 409 -5.77 -12.92 -12.62
N TYR A 410 -5.11 -11.96 -11.98
CA TYR A 410 -5.73 -10.74 -11.48
C TYR A 410 -4.92 -9.52 -11.94
N GLY A 411 -5.63 -8.43 -12.15
CA GLY A 411 -5.07 -7.11 -12.40
C GLY A 411 -5.70 -6.06 -11.50
N SER A 412 -5.43 -4.80 -11.79
CA SER A 412 -5.96 -3.67 -11.03
C SER A 412 -6.13 -2.46 -11.94
N TYR A 413 -7.22 -1.72 -11.79
CA TYR A 413 -7.36 -0.43 -12.44
C TYR A 413 -6.45 0.58 -11.77
N PHE A 414 -5.79 1.39 -12.59
CA PHE A 414 -4.80 2.34 -12.18
C PHE A 414 -5.18 3.73 -12.68
N VAL A 415 -5.29 4.68 -11.76
CA VAL A 415 -5.58 6.08 -12.08
C VAL A 415 -4.29 6.87 -11.98
N PHE A 416 -3.97 7.61 -13.04
CA PHE A 416 -2.84 8.55 -13.06
C PHE A 416 -3.34 9.97 -13.27
N ARG A 417 -2.96 10.91 -12.40
CA ARG A 417 -3.25 12.33 -12.56
C ARG A 417 -2.02 13.16 -12.21
N LYS A 418 -1.58 14.02 -13.13
CA LYS A 418 -0.60 15.07 -12.83
C LYS A 418 -1.31 16.26 -12.21
N LEU A 419 -1.07 16.48 -10.93
CA LEU A 419 -1.73 17.50 -10.12
C LEU A 419 -0.71 18.57 -9.72
N GLN A 420 -0.70 19.71 -10.42
CA GLN A 420 0.12 20.87 -10.06
C GLN A 420 -0.36 21.48 -8.75
N GLN A 421 0.58 21.84 -7.87
CA GLN A 421 0.31 22.45 -6.57
C GLN A 421 0.81 23.89 -6.51
N HIS A 422 -0.09 24.83 -6.22
CA HIS A 422 0.21 26.26 -6.07
C HIS A 422 0.60 26.59 -4.63
N THR A 423 1.80 26.17 -4.22
CA THR A 423 2.23 26.16 -2.80
C THR A 423 2.23 27.54 -2.14
N GLN A 424 2.70 28.57 -2.85
CA GLN A 424 2.69 29.94 -2.34
C GLN A 424 1.25 30.44 -2.14
N ALA A 425 0.39 30.26 -3.14
CA ALA A 425 -1.01 30.67 -3.05
C ALA A 425 -1.76 29.95 -1.93
N PHE A 426 -1.50 28.65 -1.75
CA PHE A 426 -2.06 27.86 -0.63
C PHE A 426 -1.61 28.43 0.72
N ARG A 427 -0.31 28.70 0.89
CA ARG A 427 0.23 29.28 2.13
C ARG A 427 -0.39 30.66 2.42
N GLU A 428 -0.49 31.52 1.43
CA GLU A 428 -1.11 32.84 1.57
C GLU A 428 -2.60 32.73 1.93
N ALA A 429 -3.31 31.76 1.37
CA ALA A 429 -4.70 31.49 1.70
C ALA A 429 -4.87 30.99 3.14
N VAL A 430 -3.96 30.14 3.64
CA VAL A 430 -3.97 29.70 5.06
C VAL A 430 -3.76 30.89 6.00
N ILE A 431 -2.84 31.81 5.66
CA ILE A 431 -2.61 33.02 6.46
C ILE A 431 -3.87 33.91 6.48
N LYS A 432 -4.53 34.07 5.32
CA LYS A 432 -5.79 34.83 5.22
C LYS A 432 -6.91 34.18 6.05
N LEU A 433 -7.08 32.87 5.95
CA LEU A 433 -8.06 32.12 6.75
C LEU A 433 -7.78 32.31 8.25
N ALA A 434 -6.53 32.18 8.69
CA ALA A 434 -6.17 32.42 10.10
C ALA A 434 -6.53 33.85 10.55
N GLY A 435 -6.32 34.86 9.70
CA GLY A 435 -6.72 36.24 9.97
C GLY A 435 -8.23 36.49 9.99
N GLU A 436 -9.04 35.62 9.36
CA GLU A 436 -10.51 35.65 9.45
C GLU A 436 -11.01 34.97 10.73
N LEU A 437 -10.32 33.94 11.22
CA LEU A 437 -10.74 33.14 12.37
C LEU A 437 -10.22 33.69 13.72
N PHE A 438 -9.04 34.31 13.73
CA PHE A 438 -8.34 34.68 14.96
C PHE A 438 -7.91 36.15 14.94
N THR A 439 -7.96 36.81 16.10
CA THR A 439 -7.44 38.17 16.26
C THR A 439 -5.92 38.12 16.45
N ASN A 440 -5.14 38.78 15.59
CA ASN A 440 -3.67 38.78 15.61
C ASN A 440 -3.07 37.35 15.60
N PRO A 441 -3.33 36.54 14.55
CA PRO A 441 -2.97 35.12 14.53
C PRO A 441 -1.47 34.89 14.70
N THR A 442 -1.13 33.94 15.58
CA THR A 442 0.23 33.43 15.78
C THR A 442 0.60 32.38 14.73
N SER A 443 1.84 31.89 14.76
CA SER A 443 2.24 30.76 13.90
C SER A 443 1.46 29.48 14.23
N ASP A 444 1.12 29.24 15.50
CA ASP A 444 0.35 28.06 15.91
C ASP A 444 -1.10 28.15 15.36
N ASP A 445 -1.69 29.35 15.32
CA ASP A 445 -3.01 29.58 14.72
C ASP A 445 -3.01 29.35 13.20
N MET A 446 -1.92 29.70 12.52
CA MET A 446 -1.74 29.42 11.08
C MET A 446 -1.59 27.92 10.81
N ASP A 447 -0.84 27.21 11.65
CA ASP A 447 -0.73 25.74 11.57
C ASP A 447 -2.09 25.07 11.83
N TRP A 448 -2.88 25.59 12.78
CA TRP A 448 -4.22 25.10 13.06
C TRP A 448 -5.20 25.37 11.90
N ALA A 449 -5.19 26.57 11.32
CA ALA A 449 -5.99 26.89 10.13
C ALA A 449 -5.63 25.96 8.94
N GLY A 450 -4.34 25.69 8.72
CA GLY A 450 -3.90 24.70 7.73
C GLY A 450 -4.40 23.29 8.05
N ALA A 451 -4.36 22.89 9.32
CA ALA A 451 -4.91 21.61 9.77
C ALA A 451 -6.43 21.53 9.59
N MET A 452 -7.18 22.64 9.66
CA MET A 452 -8.62 22.65 9.36
C MET A 452 -8.92 22.36 7.89
N ILE A 453 -8.02 22.73 6.98
CA ILE A 453 -8.11 22.45 5.54
C ILE A 453 -7.82 20.99 5.24
N VAL A 454 -6.72 20.46 5.78
CA VAL A 454 -6.26 19.10 5.47
C VAL A 454 -6.93 18.05 6.36
N GLY A 455 -7.27 18.41 7.60
CA GLY A 455 -7.72 17.54 8.69
C GLY A 455 -6.57 16.91 9.49
N ARG A 456 -5.33 17.34 9.21
CA ARG A 456 -4.10 16.98 9.93
C ARG A 456 -3.14 18.16 9.95
N PHE A 457 -2.34 18.27 11.00
CA PHE A 457 -1.18 19.14 11.00
C PHE A 457 -0.09 18.62 10.06
N LYS A 458 0.86 19.50 9.70
CA LYS A 458 1.95 19.17 8.78
C LYS A 458 2.78 17.95 9.18
N ASN A 459 2.98 17.73 10.49
CA ASN A 459 3.71 16.57 11.02
C ASN A 459 2.85 15.29 11.10
N GLY A 460 1.57 15.33 10.74
CA GLY A 460 0.67 14.17 10.69
C GLY A 460 -0.34 14.07 11.84
N VAL A 461 -0.25 14.91 12.89
CA VAL A 461 -1.20 14.90 14.01
C VAL A 461 -2.64 15.08 13.50
N PRO A 462 -3.58 14.16 13.80
CA PRO A 462 -4.97 14.30 13.38
C PRO A 462 -5.67 15.43 14.12
N LEU A 463 -6.29 16.36 13.38
CA LEU A 463 -6.97 17.51 13.97
C LEU A 463 -8.15 17.10 14.86
N THR A 464 -8.79 15.96 14.60
CA THR A 464 -9.88 15.45 15.46
C THR A 464 -9.42 15.03 16.86
N LEU A 465 -8.11 14.84 17.05
CA LEU A 465 -7.51 14.43 18.34
C LEU A 465 -6.85 15.59 19.10
N SER A 466 -6.38 16.63 18.40
CA SER A 466 -5.72 17.77 19.03
C SER A 466 -5.84 19.03 18.17
N ASN A 467 -5.83 20.21 18.79
CA ASN A 467 -5.65 21.51 18.13
C ASN A 467 -4.18 21.96 18.09
N SER A 468 -3.24 21.09 18.43
CA SER A 468 -1.81 21.37 18.44
C SER A 468 -1.05 20.26 17.72
N ASN A 469 0.04 20.64 17.04
CA ASN A 469 0.99 19.69 16.47
C ASN A 469 2.03 19.18 17.50
N LYS A 470 1.99 19.65 18.76
CA LYS A 470 2.99 19.34 19.80
C LYS A 470 2.52 18.28 20.78
N GLU A 471 1.22 18.13 20.98
CA GLU A 471 0.64 17.23 21.97
C GLU A 471 -0.73 16.67 21.55
N ILE A 472 -1.09 15.52 22.11
CA ILE A 472 -2.44 14.93 22.04
C ILE A 472 -2.86 14.61 23.46
N ASP A 473 -4.02 15.11 23.89
CA ASP A 473 -4.53 14.96 25.27
C ASP A 473 -3.49 15.33 26.36
N GLY A 474 -2.71 16.38 26.14
CA GLY A 474 -1.65 16.85 27.06
C GLY A 474 -0.38 16.00 27.06
N ILE A 475 -0.26 15.02 26.16
CA ILE A 475 0.92 14.17 26.00
C ILE A 475 1.69 14.62 24.76
N ALA A 476 2.98 14.96 24.94
CA ALA A 476 3.84 15.37 23.85
C ALA A 476 3.91 14.30 22.73
N VAL A 477 3.75 14.72 21.48
CA VAL A 477 3.87 13.82 20.32
C VAL A 477 5.33 13.45 20.09
N ARG A 478 5.57 12.18 19.72
CA ARG A 478 6.92 11.66 19.46
C ARG A 478 7.22 11.68 17.97
N ASN A 479 8.36 12.25 17.58
CA ASN A 479 8.77 12.39 16.18
C ASN A 479 8.79 11.05 15.43
N GLU A 480 9.11 9.94 16.09
CA GLU A 480 9.22 8.61 15.48
C GLU A 480 7.86 7.99 15.09
N THR A 481 6.77 8.52 15.64
CA THR A 481 5.42 7.96 15.53
C THR A 481 4.39 8.93 14.97
N VAL A 482 4.65 10.25 15.03
CA VAL A 482 3.66 11.29 14.70
C VAL A 482 3.12 11.17 13.27
N GLY A 483 3.99 10.91 12.29
CA GLY A 483 3.61 10.67 10.90
C GLY A 483 2.88 9.34 10.64
N LYS A 484 2.62 8.53 11.67
CA LYS A 484 1.97 7.22 11.58
C LYS A 484 0.65 7.14 12.35
N ILE A 485 0.31 8.15 13.14
CA ILE A 485 -0.89 8.17 13.98
C ILE A 485 -2.13 8.10 13.08
N ASN A 486 -2.88 7.00 13.19
CA ASN A 486 -4.05 6.76 12.36
C ASN A 486 -5.25 6.15 13.10
N ASP A 487 -5.13 5.88 14.40
CA ASP A 487 -6.15 5.19 15.20
C ASP A 487 -7.25 6.13 15.73
N PHE A 488 -8.06 6.64 14.82
CA PHE A 488 -9.20 7.49 15.17
C PHE A 488 -10.35 7.34 14.17
N ASP A 489 -11.54 7.61 14.68
CA ASP A 489 -12.75 7.89 13.90
C ASP A 489 -13.25 9.30 14.27
N TYR A 490 -14.40 9.70 13.73
CA TYR A 490 -15.03 11.00 14.02
C TYR A 490 -16.25 10.90 14.95
N SER A 491 -16.41 9.80 15.69
CA SER A 491 -17.55 9.58 16.59
C SER A 491 -17.67 10.64 17.69
N ARG A 492 -16.54 11.21 18.12
CA ARG A 492 -16.45 12.30 19.11
C ARG A 492 -16.43 13.70 18.49
N ASP A 493 -16.68 13.80 17.19
CA ASP A 493 -16.58 15.03 16.41
C ASP A 493 -17.66 15.08 15.31
N ALA A 494 -18.87 14.61 15.62
CA ALA A 494 -19.96 14.48 14.65
C ALA A 494 -20.39 15.82 14.03
N ASP A 495 -20.23 16.93 14.76
CA ASP A 495 -20.55 18.29 14.29
C ASP A 495 -19.39 19.00 13.55
N GLY A 496 -18.20 18.41 13.52
CA GLY A 496 -17.01 18.99 12.87
C GLY A 496 -16.40 20.18 13.60
N SER A 497 -16.67 20.36 14.90
CA SER A 497 -16.10 21.43 15.72
C SER A 497 -14.64 21.18 16.13
N ARG A 498 -14.10 19.98 15.91
CA ARG A 498 -12.65 19.71 16.01
C ARG A 498 -12.02 19.69 14.62
N CYS A 499 -12.41 18.72 13.79
CA CYS A 499 -11.97 18.57 12.42
C CYS A 499 -13.14 18.89 11.47
N PRO A 500 -13.06 19.95 10.66
CA PRO A 500 -14.16 20.36 9.80
C PRO A 500 -14.68 19.24 8.90
N LEU A 501 -16.00 19.22 8.66
CA LEU A 501 -16.64 18.20 7.82
C LEU A 501 -16.12 18.19 6.37
N HIS A 502 -15.65 19.35 5.88
CA HIS A 502 -15.07 19.52 4.56
C HIS A 502 -13.56 19.27 4.52
N ALA A 503 -12.89 19.00 5.65
CA ALA A 503 -11.45 18.77 5.67
C ALA A 503 -11.05 17.59 4.76
N HIS A 504 -9.94 17.73 4.04
CA HIS A 504 -9.55 16.80 2.98
C HIS A 504 -9.57 15.31 3.39
N VAL A 505 -8.91 14.96 4.51
CA VAL A 505 -8.87 13.56 4.97
C VAL A 505 -10.21 13.04 5.48
N ARG A 506 -11.12 13.94 5.89
CA ARG A 506 -12.47 13.59 6.37
C ARG A 506 -13.44 13.43 5.21
N LYS A 507 -13.33 14.25 4.16
CA LYS A 507 -14.08 14.06 2.91
C LYS A 507 -13.71 12.76 2.23
N THR A 508 -12.41 12.54 1.99
CA THR A 508 -11.92 11.36 1.26
C THR A 508 -12.00 10.05 2.05
N ASN A 509 -12.18 10.12 3.37
CA ASN A 509 -12.47 8.96 4.22
C ASN A 509 -13.26 9.41 5.47
N PRO A 510 -14.61 9.38 5.43
CA PRO A 510 -15.45 9.87 6.52
C PRO A 510 -15.38 9.07 7.82
N ARG A 511 -14.82 7.85 7.79
CA ARG A 511 -14.65 6.93 8.94
C ARG A 511 -15.89 6.83 9.82
N THR A 512 -17.05 6.70 9.20
CA THR A 512 -18.30 6.50 9.93
C THR A 512 -18.18 5.21 10.75
N ALA A 513 -18.28 5.32 12.07
CA ALA A 513 -18.06 4.21 12.99
C ALA A 513 -19.01 3.03 12.66
N GLY A 514 -18.44 1.84 12.45
CA GLY A 514 -19.19 0.63 12.10
C GLY A 514 -19.62 0.53 10.62
N ASN A 515 -19.33 1.51 9.77
CA ASN A 515 -19.70 1.48 8.36
C ASN A 515 -18.60 0.82 7.49
N GLU A 516 -18.62 -0.50 7.41
CA GLU A 516 -17.66 -1.25 6.58
C GLU A 516 -17.87 -1.07 5.07
N GLN A 517 -19.06 -0.67 4.63
CA GLN A 517 -19.33 -0.40 3.21
C GLN A 517 -18.66 0.89 2.75
N GLU A 518 -18.62 1.93 3.59
CA GLU A 518 -17.92 3.18 3.28
C GLU A 518 -16.42 2.95 3.01
N LYS A 519 -15.81 1.96 3.67
CA LYS A 519 -14.41 1.57 3.42
C LYS A 519 -14.18 0.99 2.02
N ARG A 520 -15.22 0.48 1.34
CA ARG A 520 -15.11 -0.03 -0.04
C ARG A 520 -14.77 1.07 -1.04
N HIS A 521 -15.00 2.34 -0.69
CA HIS A 521 -14.58 3.49 -1.49
C HIS A 521 -13.10 3.86 -1.31
N MET A 522 -12.38 3.24 -0.36
CA MET A 522 -10.95 3.46 -0.21
C MET A 522 -10.18 2.93 -1.41
N MET A 523 -9.04 3.53 -1.72
CA MET A 523 -8.12 3.08 -2.76
C MET A 523 -6.69 2.96 -2.23
N ALA A 524 -5.86 2.19 -2.91
CA ALA A 524 -4.43 2.08 -2.60
C ALA A 524 -3.64 3.19 -3.30
N ARG A 525 -3.37 4.30 -2.61
CA ARG A 525 -2.62 5.45 -3.18
C ARG A 525 -1.13 5.16 -3.27
N ARG A 526 -0.51 5.53 -4.39
CA ARG A 526 0.92 5.34 -4.70
C ARG A 526 1.59 6.62 -5.18
N GLY A 527 0.97 7.78 -4.96
CA GLY A 527 1.45 9.05 -5.48
C GLY A 527 2.88 9.41 -5.07
N ILE A 528 3.54 10.22 -5.90
CA ILE A 528 4.90 10.72 -5.66
C ILE A 528 4.99 12.18 -6.10
N SER A 529 5.76 12.98 -5.36
CA SER A 529 5.95 14.40 -5.68
C SER A 529 6.76 14.56 -6.97
N TYR A 530 6.48 15.59 -7.76
CA TYR A 530 7.30 16.00 -8.91
C TYR A 530 7.79 17.44 -8.77
N LYS A 531 8.90 17.74 -9.43
CA LYS A 531 9.40 19.09 -9.67
C LYS A 531 9.82 19.19 -11.13
N GLN A 532 9.30 20.18 -11.85
CA GLN A 532 9.59 20.41 -13.26
C GLN A 532 10.07 21.84 -13.45
N GLN A 533 11.22 22.01 -14.12
CA GLN A 533 11.73 23.32 -14.49
C GLN A 533 11.25 23.69 -15.89
N THR A 534 10.59 24.83 -16.02
CA THR A 534 10.14 25.40 -17.31
C THR A 534 10.66 26.83 -17.41
N GLY A 535 11.77 27.01 -18.13
CA GLY A 535 12.47 28.29 -18.22
C GLY A 535 13.00 28.75 -16.86
N ARG A 536 12.44 29.86 -16.32
CA ARG A 536 12.77 30.39 -14.98
C ARG A 536 11.78 29.98 -13.90
N GLN A 537 10.70 29.28 -14.24
CA GLN A 537 9.67 28.86 -13.30
C GLN A 537 9.86 27.39 -12.92
N THR A 538 9.66 27.08 -11.64
CA THR A 538 9.61 25.71 -11.14
C THR A 538 8.16 25.35 -10.85
N GLU A 539 7.59 24.44 -11.64
CA GLU A 539 6.31 23.82 -11.31
C GLU A 539 6.54 22.64 -10.38
N VAL A 540 5.68 22.51 -9.37
CA VAL A 540 5.73 21.42 -8.41
C VAL A 540 4.34 20.82 -8.25
N GLY A 541 4.28 19.56 -7.83
CA GLY A 541 3.00 18.94 -7.53
C GLY A 541 3.10 17.46 -7.23
N LEU A 542 1.99 16.76 -7.42
CA LEU A 542 1.85 15.34 -7.15
C LEU A 542 1.53 14.59 -8.45
N LEU A 543 2.32 13.57 -8.76
CA LEU A 543 1.91 12.51 -9.68
C LEU A 543 0.99 11.58 -8.88
N PHE A 544 -0.30 11.91 -8.85
CA PHE A 544 -1.28 11.12 -8.14
C PHE A 544 -1.45 9.78 -8.86
N MET A 545 -1.37 8.71 -8.07
CA MET A 545 -1.50 7.33 -8.53
C MET A 545 -2.34 6.55 -7.54
N SER A 546 -3.26 5.74 -8.03
CA SER A 546 -4.02 4.81 -7.19
C SER A 546 -4.30 3.50 -7.89
N PHE A 547 -4.38 2.43 -7.10
CA PHE A 547 -4.91 1.13 -7.52
C PHE A 547 -6.28 0.88 -6.89
N GLN A 548 -7.18 0.32 -7.70
CA GLN A 548 -8.55 -0.03 -7.35
C GLN A 548 -9.05 -1.23 -8.16
N SER A 549 -10.08 -1.90 -7.65
CA SER A 549 -10.82 -2.93 -8.39
C SER A 549 -11.94 -2.34 -9.26
N SER A 550 -12.39 -1.11 -8.95
CA SER A 550 -13.33 -0.32 -9.75
C SER A 550 -12.99 1.17 -9.65
N ILE A 551 -12.83 1.83 -10.79
CA ILE A 551 -12.63 3.29 -10.90
C ILE A 551 -13.86 4.02 -10.39
N PHE A 552 -15.06 3.57 -10.80
CA PHE A 552 -16.33 4.17 -10.41
C PHE A 552 -16.53 4.14 -8.90
N GLN A 553 -16.41 2.95 -8.28
CA GLN A 553 -16.69 2.77 -6.86
C GLN A 553 -15.64 3.43 -5.96
N GLN A 554 -14.45 3.74 -6.46
CA GLN A 554 -13.32 4.19 -5.64
C GLN A 554 -12.88 5.59 -6.04
N PHE A 555 -12.06 5.75 -7.08
CA PHE A 555 -11.51 7.06 -7.45
C PHE A 555 -12.60 8.09 -7.79
N GLN A 556 -13.52 7.75 -8.70
CA GLN A 556 -14.58 8.67 -9.09
C GLN A 556 -15.54 8.95 -7.93
N HIS A 557 -15.95 7.92 -7.18
CA HIS A 557 -16.77 8.13 -6.00
C HIS A 557 -16.13 9.10 -4.99
N GLN A 558 -14.84 8.95 -4.70
CA GLN A 558 -14.15 9.87 -3.80
C GLN A 558 -14.05 11.30 -4.36
N GLN A 559 -13.88 11.47 -5.67
CA GLN A 559 -13.83 12.81 -6.25
C GLN A 559 -15.21 13.45 -6.32
N GLU A 560 -16.21 12.74 -6.82
CA GLU A 560 -17.53 13.26 -7.17
C GLU A 560 -18.46 13.32 -5.96
N VAL A 561 -18.65 12.19 -5.29
CA VAL A 561 -19.62 12.03 -4.21
C VAL A 561 -19.06 12.54 -2.90
N PHE A 562 -17.74 12.47 -2.71
CA PHE A 562 -17.10 12.98 -1.49
C PHE A 562 -16.51 14.36 -1.69
N ALA A 563 -15.41 14.52 -2.44
CA ALA A 563 -14.67 15.77 -2.49
C ALA A 563 -15.49 16.93 -3.09
N ASN A 564 -16.24 16.67 -4.17
CA ASN A 564 -17.04 17.67 -4.89
C ASN A 564 -18.44 17.87 -4.29
N ASP A 565 -18.85 17.08 -3.30
CA ASP A 565 -20.09 17.32 -2.59
C ASP A 565 -20.04 18.63 -1.79
N HIS A 566 -21.09 19.44 -1.91
CA HIS A 566 -21.19 20.78 -1.33
C HIS A 566 -22.07 20.84 -0.07
N THR A 567 -22.73 19.73 0.33
CA THR A 567 -23.70 19.75 1.43
C THR A 567 -23.10 20.23 2.75
N GLN A 568 -21.92 19.72 3.13
CA GLN A 568 -21.14 20.15 4.30
C GLN A 568 -19.89 20.95 3.91
N GLY A 569 -19.93 21.45 2.68
CA GLY A 569 -18.84 22.10 1.98
C GLY A 569 -17.90 21.16 1.25
N LYS A 570 -17.37 21.67 0.13
CA LYS A 570 -16.45 20.95 -0.75
C LYS A 570 -15.07 20.85 -0.12
N ASP A 571 -14.37 19.78 -0.51
CA ASP A 571 -12.97 19.58 -0.15
C ASP A 571 -12.12 20.78 -0.59
N PRO A 572 -11.42 21.45 0.34
CA PRO A 572 -10.67 22.67 0.05
C PRO A 572 -9.35 22.44 -0.71
N VAL A 573 -8.89 21.19 -0.80
CA VAL A 573 -7.63 20.82 -1.46
C VAL A 573 -7.88 20.33 -2.88
N ILE A 574 -8.81 19.37 -3.06
CA ILE A 574 -9.06 18.71 -4.36
C ILE A 574 -10.49 18.87 -4.88
N GLY A 575 -11.37 19.56 -4.16
CA GLY A 575 -12.73 19.83 -4.63
C GLY A 575 -12.73 20.67 -5.91
N GLN A 576 -13.59 20.30 -6.86
CA GLN A 576 -13.73 20.93 -8.17
C GLN A 576 -15.16 21.47 -8.39
N GLY A 577 -15.33 22.27 -9.44
CA GLY A 577 -16.59 22.96 -9.77
C GLY A 577 -16.74 24.28 -8.99
N ASP A 578 -17.99 24.74 -8.85
CA ASP A 578 -18.30 26.04 -8.25
C ASP A 578 -18.21 26.03 -6.70
N PHE A 579 -17.67 27.11 -6.14
CA PHE A 579 -17.49 27.33 -4.69
C PHE A 579 -18.29 28.54 -4.16
N GLU A 580 -19.17 29.15 -4.97
CA GLU A 580 -20.00 30.30 -4.53
C GLU A 580 -20.83 30.00 -3.28
N ASN A 581 -21.35 28.77 -3.12
CA ASN A 581 -22.04 28.29 -1.91
C ASN A 581 -21.20 27.25 -1.16
N SER A 582 -19.98 27.62 -0.75
CA SER A 582 -18.99 26.66 -0.27
C SER A 582 -19.40 25.89 0.98
N ASN A 583 -20.33 26.38 1.81
CA ASN A 583 -20.71 25.79 3.12
C ASN A 583 -19.53 25.40 4.03
N GLN A 584 -18.34 25.95 3.79
CA GLN A 584 -17.15 25.66 4.57
C GLN A 584 -17.22 26.41 5.90
N ARG A 585 -17.45 25.65 6.98
CA ARG A 585 -17.51 26.18 8.35
C ARG A 585 -16.31 25.74 9.18
N TYR A 586 -15.87 26.62 10.06
CA TYR A 586 -14.64 26.48 10.86
C TYR A 586 -14.94 26.82 12.33
N ALA A 587 -14.30 26.12 13.25
CA ALA A 587 -14.44 26.35 14.69
C ALA A 587 -13.19 27.05 15.25
N PRO A 588 -13.20 28.38 15.48
CA PRO A 588 -12.09 29.12 16.08
C PRO A 588 -11.88 28.76 17.56
N VAL A 589 -12.83 28.04 18.19
CA VAL A 589 -12.65 27.44 19.52
C VAL A 589 -12.78 25.93 19.38
N TYR A 590 -11.69 25.20 19.66
CA TYR A 590 -11.59 23.77 19.42
C TYR A 590 -12.67 22.98 20.18
N GLY A 591 -13.42 22.14 19.46
CA GLY A 591 -14.48 21.31 20.03
C GLY A 591 -15.71 22.08 20.50
N ASN A 592 -15.82 23.38 20.18
CA ASN A 592 -17.00 24.18 20.52
C ASN A 592 -17.87 24.40 19.27
N LYS A 593 -18.93 23.61 19.14
CA LYS A 593 -19.94 23.73 18.08
C LYS A 593 -20.52 25.13 17.93
N ALA A 594 -20.70 25.87 19.03
CA ALA A 594 -21.27 27.22 18.99
C ALA A 594 -20.32 28.24 18.34
N SER A 595 -19.03 27.91 18.22
CA SER A 595 -18.04 28.76 17.56
C SER A 595 -18.02 28.61 16.04
N LEU A 596 -18.73 27.64 15.45
CA LEU A 596 -18.69 27.39 14.01
C LEU A 596 -19.11 28.63 13.20
N VAL A 597 -18.19 29.19 12.42
CA VAL A 597 -18.40 30.34 11.54
C VAL A 597 -18.04 30.01 10.10
N SER A 598 -18.64 30.72 9.15
CA SER A 598 -18.22 30.67 7.74
C SER A 598 -17.02 31.58 7.53
N ALA A 599 -16.15 31.20 6.60
CA ALA A 599 -15.06 32.04 6.09
C ALA A 599 -15.19 32.18 4.56
N LYS A 600 -14.32 32.98 3.93
CA LYS A 600 -14.24 32.99 2.47
C LYS A 600 -13.95 31.58 1.94
N PRO A 601 -14.50 31.20 0.76
CA PRO A 601 -14.22 29.91 0.16
C PRO A 601 -12.71 29.64 0.00
N PHE A 602 -12.25 28.50 0.49
CA PHE A 602 -10.88 28.03 0.36
C PHE A 602 -10.82 26.96 -0.74
N HIS A 603 -10.25 27.29 -1.90
CA HIS A 603 -10.15 26.40 -3.06
C HIS A 603 -9.11 26.88 -4.09
N GLY A 604 -8.83 26.04 -5.10
CA GLY A 604 -8.09 26.46 -6.32
C GLY A 604 -6.57 26.25 -6.27
N PHE A 605 -6.06 25.47 -5.31
CA PHE A 605 -4.61 25.28 -5.10
C PHE A 605 -4.03 24.06 -5.81
N VAL A 606 -4.89 23.21 -6.36
CA VAL A 606 -4.50 22.06 -7.16
C VAL A 606 -5.06 22.22 -8.58
N THR A 607 -4.23 21.99 -9.59
CA THR A 607 -4.62 22.05 -11.00
C THR A 607 -4.32 20.73 -11.69
N LEU A 608 -5.34 20.09 -12.25
CA LEU A 608 -5.16 18.95 -13.13
C LEU A 608 -4.44 19.40 -14.42
N LYS A 609 -3.28 18.79 -14.69
CA LYS A 609 -2.49 18.99 -15.92
C LYS A 609 -2.68 17.89 -16.95
N GLY A 610 -3.38 16.82 -16.57
CA GLY A 610 -3.71 15.69 -17.41
C GLY A 610 -3.51 14.37 -16.70
N GLY A 611 -3.94 13.30 -17.34
CA GLY A 611 -3.93 11.97 -16.77
C GLY A 611 -4.50 10.94 -17.73
N GLU A 612 -4.57 9.70 -17.26
CA GLU A 612 -5.24 8.61 -17.97
C GLU A 612 -5.66 7.50 -17.00
N TYR A 613 -6.66 6.72 -17.40
CA TYR A 613 -7.01 5.46 -16.75
C TYR A 613 -6.30 4.29 -17.43
N PHE A 614 -5.64 3.47 -16.64
CA PHE A 614 -4.93 2.28 -17.08
C PHE A 614 -5.46 1.03 -16.37
N PHE A 615 -5.09 -0.13 -16.90
CA PHE A 615 -5.17 -1.41 -16.21
C PHE A 615 -3.76 -1.96 -16.06
N ALA A 616 -3.42 -2.46 -14.87
CA ALA A 616 -2.24 -3.26 -14.61
C ALA A 616 -2.57 -4.72 -14.89
N PRO A 617 -2.19 -5.27 -16.05
CA PRO A 617 -2.63 -6.59 -16.44
C PRO A 617 -1.89 -7.68 -15.66
N SER A 618 -2.45 -8.88 -15.63
CA SER A 618 -1.80 -10.03 -15.02
C SER A 618 -0.51 -10.39 -15.76
N MET A 619 0.48 -10.93 -15.03
CA MET A 619 1.76 -11.34 -15.62
C MET A 619 1.56 -12.44 -16.67
N GLN A 620 0.55 -13.29 -16.53
CA GLN A 620 0.25 -14.32 -17.51
C GLN A 620 -0.29 -13.75 -18.82
N PHE A 621 -1.27 -12.85 -18.76
CA PHE A 621 -1.77 -12.18 -19.97
C PHE A 621 -0.62 -11.52 -20.71
N LEU A 622 0.18 -10.73 -20.00
CA LEU A 622 1.32 -10.02 -20.61
C LEU A 622 2.32 -11.00 -21.25
N ARG A 623 2.63 -12.13 -20.61
CA ARG A 623 3.56 -13.14 -21.14
C ARG A 623 3.01 -13.87 -22.38
N SER A 624 1.70 -14.07 -22.46
CA SER A 624 1.05 -14.86 -23.51
C SER A 624 0.54 -14.04 -24.70
N ILE A 625 0.44 -12.72 -24.58
CA ILE A 625 -0.15 -11.85 -25.62
C ILE A 625 0.50 -11.98 -27.01
N GLY A 626 1.79 -12.33 -27.08
CA GLY A 626 2.52 -12.55 -28.33
C GLY A 626 2.49 -13.99 -28.86
N GLN A 627 1.82 -14.91 -28.16
CA GLN A 627 1.71 -16.33 -28.54
C GLN A 627 0.33 -16.69 -29.11
N ASN A 628 -0.68 -15.82 -28.90
CA ASN A 628 -2.04 -16.00 -29.39
C ASN A 628 -2.30 -15.29 -30.74
N SER A 629 -1.24 -15.01 -31.51
CA SER A 629 -1.29 -14.35 -32.82
C SER A 629 -1.37 -15.33 -33.97
#